data_AF-Q2FMY1-F1
#
_entry.id   AF-Q2FMY1-F1
#
_cell.length_a   1.000
_cell.length_b   1.000
_cell.length_c   1.000
_cell.angle_alpha   90.00
_cell.angle_beta   90.00
_cell.angle_gamma   90.00
#
_symmetry.space_group_name_H-M   'P 1'
#
loop_
_entity.id
_entity.type
_entity.pdbx_description
1 polymer ?
#
loop_
_entity_poly.entity_id
_entity_poly.type
_entity_poly.pdbx_seq_one_letter_code
_entity_poly.pdbx_strand_id
1 'polypeptide(L)'
;MKQITYKDSAVSPVIGILLMLVVTIIIAAVVSGFAGGLSGGQEKAPQASINPTDFQIKDVRYIGSNVNFGQGLRAPAQGATNPAADIFITFEHKGGEPINLDGVEMHLSALDQPHSGTVVSRALTPQTGPDMTHSQGTAGQIGVKSTIPGWSQGWSKYIEKFPDKTSTTVKPGERFVLHADYANNAGQVAWHQQAGAYPFFIKQGQVLVYDLMDKNTQKTISSGKVVVPEFSVRTS
;
A
#
# COMPACT_ATOMS: atom_id res chain seq x y z
N MET A 1 -82.09 -14.33 28.49
CA MET A 1 -80.74 -13.80 28.20
C MET A 1 -79.76 -14.97 28.25
N LYS A 2 -79.03 -15.23 27.16
CA LYS A 2 -78.14 -16.39 27.01
C LYS A 2 -76.76 -15.99 27.55
N GLN A 3 -76.39 -16.52 28.72
CA GLN A 3 -75.09 -16.27 29.36
C GLN A 3 -73.99 -16.98 28.55
N ILE A 4 -73.12 -16.22 27.89
CA ILE A 4 -71.92 -16.73 27.22
C ILE A 4 -70.82 -16.80 28.26
N THR A 5 -70.52 -18.01 28.75
CA THR A 5 -69.41 -18.25 29.68
C THR A 5 -68.11 -18.42 28.87
N TYR A 6 -67.20 -17.45 28.98
CA TYR A 6 -65.84 -17.59 28.45
C TYR A 6 -65.07 -18.57 29.34
N LYS A 7 -64.67 -19.72 28.78
CA LYS A 7 -63.71 -20.62 29.44
C LYS A 7 -62.32 -20.05 29.23
N ASP A 8 -61.78 -19.37 30.23
CA ASP A 8 -60.35 -19.12 30.30
C ASP A 8 -59.64 -20.47 30.32
N SER A 9 -58.94 -20.77 29.23
CA SER A 9 -58.15 -21.99 29.12
C SER A 9 -56.93 -21.82 30.02
N ALA A 10 -57.05 -22.25 31.28
CA ALA A 10 -55.94 -22.27 32.22
C ALA A 10 -54.81 -23.12 31.62
N VAL A 11 -53.71 -22.47 31.28
CA VAL A 11 -52.50 -23.16 30.82
C VAL A 11 -52.04 -24.05 31.98
N SER A 12 -51.83 -25.34 31.70
CA SER A 12 -51.37 -26.28 32.72
C SER A 12 -50.05 -25.77 33.35
N PRO A 13 -49.90 -25.82 34.69
CA PRO A 13 -48.67 -25.42 35.37
C PRO A 13 -47.40 -26.03 34.76
N VAL A 14 -47.52 -27.26 34.26
CA VAL A 14 -46.42 -28.00 33.61
C VAL A 14 -46.06 -27.39 32.25
N ILE A 15 -47.06 -26.98 31.47
CA ILE A 15 -46.85 -26.40 30.13
C ILE A 15 -46.23 -25.01 30.23
N GLY A 16 -46.63 -24.21 31.23
CA GLY A 16 -46.02 -22.90 31.48
C GLY A 16 -44.52 -23.00 31.78
N ILE A 17 -44.13 -23.96 32.61
CA ILE A 17 -42.71 -24.19 32.95
C ILE A 17 -41.93 -24.72 31.74
N LEU A 18 -42.48 -25.69 31.01
CA LEU A 18 -41.86 -26.21 29.79
C LEU A 18 -41.61 -25.10 28.76
N LEU A 19 -42.58 -24.20 28.56
CA LEU A 19 -42.43 -23.05 27.65
C LEU A 19 -41.33 -22.10 28.10
N MET A 20 -41.27 -21.77 29.40
CA MET A 20 -40.24 -20.90 29.94
C MET A 20 -38.84 -21.50 29.78
N LEU A 21 -38.69 -22.80 30.01
CA LEU A 21 -37.42 -23.52 29.84
C LEU A 21 -36.97 -23.55 28.37
N VAL A 22 -37.88 -23.85 27.44
CA VAL A 22 -37.53 -23.88 26.02
C VAL A 22 -37.09 -22.49 25.54
N VAL A 23 -37.83 -21.45 25.87
CA VAL A 23 -37.49 -20.07 25.48
C VAL A 23 -36.15 -19.63 26.07
N THR A 24 -35.90 -19.92 27.35
CA THR A 24 -34.63 -19.58 27.99
C THR A 24 -33.45 -20.33 27.38
N ILE A 25 -33.61 -21.62 27.06
CA ILE A 25 -32.56 -22.41 26.38
C ILE A 25 -32.29 -21.88 24.97
N ILE A 26 -33.33 -21.52 24.21
CA ILE A 26 -33.15 -20.92 22.87
C ILE A 26 -32.41 -19.59 22.99
N ILE A 27 -32.83 -18.70 23.88
CA ILE A 27 -32.17 -17.41 24.08
C ILE A 27 -30.72 -17.62 24.53
N ALA A 28 -30.47 -18.52 25.48
CA ALA A 28 -29.12 -18.84 25.95
C ALA A 28 -28.25 -19.39 24.82
N ALA A 29 -28.77 -20.26 23.96
CA ALA A 29 -28.05 -20.80 22.80
C ALA A 29 -27.75 -19.72 21.76
N VAL A 30 -28.70 -18.80 21.51
CA VAL A 30 -28.52 -17.67 20.59
C VAL A 30 -27.48 -16.70 21.13
N VAL A 31 -27.60 -16.28 22.40
CA VAL A 31 -26.63 -15.40 23.07
C VAL A 31 -25.25 -16.04 23.16
N SER A 32 -25.17 -17.35 23.42
CA SER A 32 -23.93 -18.12 23.39
C SER A 32 -23.34 -18.20 21.99
N GLY A 33 -24.15 -18.38 20.94
CA GLY A 33 -23.71 -18.30 19.55
C GLY A 33 -23.14 -16.93 19.18
N PHE A 34 -23.76 -15.85 19.67
CA PHE A 34 -23.28 -14.49 19.46
C PHE A 34 -22.00 -14.17 20.26
N ALA A 35 -21.91 -14.61 21.51
CA ALA A 35 -20.73 -14.43 22.34
C ALA A 35 -19.56 -15.36 21.95
N GLY A 36 -19.87 -16.53 21.39
CA GLY A 36 -18.94 -17.62 21.14
C GLY A 36 -18.40 -17.75 19.72
N GLY A 37 -18.93 -17.03 18.71
CA GLY A 37 -18.32 -17.12 17.38
C GLY A 37 -19.14 -16.73 16.15
N LEU A 38 -20.36 -16.20 16.28
CA LEU A 38 -21.03 -15.56 15.12
C LEU A 38 -20.40 -14.20 14.73
N SER A 39 -19.44 -13.71 15.52
CA SER A 39 -18.41 -12.81 15.03
C SER A 39 -17.49 -13.61 14.11
N GLY A 40 -17.93 -13.86 12.87
CA GLY A 40 -17.04 -14.39 11.83
C GLY A 40 -15.74 -13.61 11.86
N GLY A 41 -14.61 -14.32 11.99
CA GLY A 41 -13.30 -13.76 12.26
C GLY A 41 -12.98 -12.63 11.30
N GLN A 42 -13.18 -11.40 11.75
CA GLN A 42 -12.62 -10.26 11.06
C GLN A 42 -11.13 -10.36 11.28
N GLU A 43 -10.39 -10.82 10.27
CA GLU A 43 -8.94 -10.81 10.34
C GLU A 43 -8.51 -9.42 10.80
N LYS A 44 -7.72 -9.39 11.87
CA LYS A 44 -7.29 -8.15 12.49
C LYS A 44 -6.06 -7.68 11.74
N ALA A 45 -6.15 -6.50 11.11
CA ALA A 45 -5.00 -5.85 10.51
C ALA A 45 -3.92 -5.61 11.57
N PRO A 46 -2.64 -5.83 11.24
CA PRO A 46 -1.55 -5.59 12.18
C PRO A 46 -1.58 -4.14 12.67
N GLN A 47 -1.43 -3.95 13.97
CA GLN A 47 -1.38 -2.63 14.59
C GLN A 47 0.09 -2.21 14.68
N ALA A 48 0.57 -1.48 13.67
CA ALA A 48 1.96 -1.02 13.58
C ALA A 48 2.05 0.48 13.28
N SER A 49 2.99 1.16 13.92
CA SER A 49 3.32 2.56 13.65
C SER A 49 4.52 2.63 12.73
N ILE A 50 4.32 3.15 11.52
CA ILE A 50 5.34 3.25 10.48
C ILE A 50 5.54 4.72 10.11
N ASN A 51 6.78 5.19 10.13
CA ASN A 51 7.09 6.58 9.84
C ASN A 51 8.16 6.69 8.74
N PRO A 52 8.03 7.61 7.78
CA PRO A 52 9.12 7.94 6.87
C PRO A 52 10.25 8.59 7.67
N THR A 53 11.47 8.23 7.34
CA THR A 53 12.69 8.75 7.97
C THR A 53 13.56 9.52 7.01
N ASP A 54 13.55 9.13 5.73
CA ASP A 54 14.41 9.72 4.71
C ASP A 54 13.82 9.49 3.32
N PHE A 55 14.01 10.46 2.42
CA PHE A 55 13.67 10.35 1.01
C PHE A 55 14.91 10.68 0.20
N GLN A 56 15.50 9.66 -0.42
CA GLN A 56 16.70 9.76 -1.22
C GLN A 56 16.33 9.85 -2.70
N ILE A 57 16.89 10.84 -3.40
CA ILE A 57 16.82 11.00 -4.85
C ILE A 57 18.22 11.36 -5.33
N LYS A 58 18.89 10.43 -6.02
CA LYS A 58 20.28 10.60 -6.47
C LYS A 58 20.46 10.21 -7.92
N ASP A 59 21.49 10.81 -8.53
CA ASP A 59 21.96 10.49 -9.88
C ASP A 59 20.90 10.58 -10.99
N VAL A 60 19.96 11.52 -10.85
CA VAL A 60 18.99 11.83 -11.90
C VAL A 60 19.71 12.47 -13.09
N ARG A 61 19.50 11.92 -14.28
CA ARG A 61 20.16 12.35 -15.52
C ARG A 61 19.16 12.69 -16.60
N TYR A 62 19.58 13.58 -17.49
CA TYR A 62 18.87 13.91 -18.71
C TYR A 62 19.84 13.94 -19.90
N ILE A 63 19.66 13.00 -20.84
CA ILE A 63 20.51 12.86 -22.04
C ILE A 63 19.90 13.50 -23.30
N GLY A 64 18.87 14.36 -23.17
CA GLY A 64 18.31 15.10 -24.31
C GLY A 64 17.41 14.31 -25.26
N SER A 65 17.03 13.06 -24.97
CA SER A 65 16.11 12.31 -25.83
C SER A 65 14.67 12.81 -25.65
N ASN A 66 14.02 13.27 -26.73
CA ASN A 66 12.61 13.72 -26.73
C ASN A 66 11.62 12.55 -26.66
N VAL A 67 11.68 11.77 -25.59
CA VAL A 67 10.64 10.77 -25.30
C VAL A 67 9.68 11.39 -24.30
N ASN A 68 8.44 11.55 -24.72
CA ASN A 68 7.33 11.99 -23.87
C ASN A 68 6.36 10.81 -23.78
N PHE A 69 5.56 10.74 -22.71
CA PHE A 69 4.46 9.77 -22.61
C PHE A 69 3.27 10.12 -23.55
N GLY A 70 3.45 11.04 -24.50
CA GLY A 70 2.36 11.76 -25.16
C GLY A 70 1.87 12.96 -24.33
N GLN A 71 1.09 13.85 -24.96
CA GLN A 71 0.46 15.02 -24.31
C GLN A 71 1.42 16.01 -23.62
N GLY A 72 2.71 16.01 -23.98
CA GLY A 72 3.72 16.89 -23.39
C GLY A 72 4.25 16.46 -22.02
N LEU A 73 3.87 15.27 -21.54
CA LEU A 73 4.39 14.71 -20.28
C LEU A 73 5.81 14.15 -20.47
N ARG A 74 6.74 14.49 -19.58
CA ARG A 74 8.16 14.12 -19.69
C ARG A 74 8.40 12.67 -19.30
N ALA A 75 8.99 11.89 -20.22
CA ALA A 75 9.45 10.54 -19.96
C ALA A 75 10.86 10.53 -19.34
N PRO A 76 11.29 9.42 -18.71
CA PRO A 76 12.66 9.28 -18.26
C PRO A 76 13.64 9.27 -19.45
N ALA A 77 14.78 9.92 -19.29
CA ALA A 77 15.81 10.02 -20.32
C ALA A 77 17.20 9.87 -19.68
N GLN A 78 17.38 8.77 -18.96
CA GLN A 78 18.61 8.44 -18.26
C GLN A 78 19.68 7.86 -19.19
N GLY A 79 19.28 7.27 -20.32
CA GLY A 79 20.17 6.58 -21.25
C GLY A 79 20.27 5.09 -20.94
N ALA A 80 20.18 4.24 -21.96
CA ALA A 80 20.13 2.78 -21.76
C ALA A 80 21.39 2.14 -21.18
N THR A 81 22.52 2.85 -21.17
CA THR A 81 23.80 2.36 -20.64
C THR A 81 24.22 3.04 -19.34
N ASN A 82 23.50 4.08 -18.91
CA ASN A 82 23.80 4.78 -17.67
C ASN A 82 23.15 4.08 -16.47
N PRO A 83 23.70 4.27 -15.26
CA PRO A 83 23.00 3.88 -14.04
C PRO A 83 21.62 4.50 -13.94
N ALA A 84 20.66 3.70 -13.50
CA ALA A 84 19.34 4.19 -13.11
C ALA A 84 19.46 5.16 -11.92
N ALA A 85 18.45 6.02 -11.74
CA ALA A 85 18.43 6.96 -10.62
C ALA A 85 18.18 6.17 -9.33
N ASP A 86 18.90 6.50 -8.27
CA ASP A 86 18.70 5.87 -6.96
C ASP A 86 17.63 6.64 -6.19
N ILE A 87 16.42 6.07 -6.15
CA ILE A 87 15.23 6.73 -5.61
C ILE A 87 14.51 5.79 -4.67
N PHE A 88 14.48 6.15 -3.38
CA PHE A 88 13.72 5.42 -2.39
C PHE A 88 13.37 6.26 -1.16
N ILE A 89 12.28 5.88 -0.50
CA ILE A 89 11.86 6.42 0.80
C ILE A 89 12.10 5.35 1.84
N THR A 90 12.80 5.69 2.93
CA THR A 90 13.03 4.79 4.05
C THR A 90 11.96 4.97 5.11
N PHE A 91 11.32 3.89 5.50
CA PHE A 91 10.33 3.84 6.58
C PHE A 91 10.88 3.05 7.77
N GLU A 92 10.65 3.55 8.97
CA GLU A 92 11.01 2.88 10.22
C GLU A 92 9.77 2.41 10.97
N HIS A 93 9.83 1.17 11.46
CA HIS A 93 8.81 0.62 12.33
C HIS A 93 9.00 1.15 13.75
N LYS A 94 8.17 2.11 14.17
CA LYS A 94 8.31 2.80 15.45
C LYS A 94 7.75 2.00 16.64
N GLY A 95 6.81 1.10 16.40
CA GLY A 95 6.26 0.23 17.44
C GLY A 95 5.02 -0.55 16.99
N GLY A 96 4.58 -1.51 17.79
CA GLY A 96 3.42 -2.37 17.47
C GLY A 96 3.79 -3.80 17.04
N GLU A 97 2.85 -4.46 16.36
CA GLU A 97 3.00 -5.82 15.84
C GLU A 97 3.93 -5.84 14.61
N PRO A 98 4.82 -6.84 14.46
CA PRO A 98 5.63 -6.97 13.25
C PRO A 98 4.78 -7.05 11.98
N ILE A 99 5.28 -6.44 10.90
CA ILE A 99 4.60 -6.48 9.59
C ILE A 99 5.32 -7.43 8.64
N ASN A 100 4.54 -8.15 7.82
CA ASN A 100 5.06 -8.89 6.68
C ASN A 100 4.85 -8.07 5.42
N LEU A 101 5.94 -7.69 4.75
CA LEU A 101 5.93 -6.84 3.57
C LEU A 101 5.18 -7.47 2.38
N ASP A 102 5.05 -8.80 2.31
CA ASP A 102 4.27 -9.45 1.23
C ASP A 102 2.75 -9.30 1.42
N GLY A 103 2.33 -9.09 2.67
CA GLY A 103 0.94 -8.90 3.10
C GLY A 103 0.48 -7.44 3.08
N VAL A 104 1.32 -6.50 2.68
CA VAL A 104 0.97 -5.07 2.65
C VAL A 104 1.04 -4.48 1.24
N GLU A 105 0.31 -3.40 1.06
CA GLU A 105 0.38 -2.52 -0.09
C GLU A 105 0.40 -1.06 0.37
N MET A 106 0.92 -0.19 -0.48
CA MET A 106 0.99 1.24 -0.21
C MET A 106 0.20 1.99 -1.28
N HIS A 107 -0.80 2.74 -0.84
CA HIS A 107 -1.52 3.68 -1.67
C HIS A 107 -0.79 5.01 -1.59
N LEU A 108 -0.45 5.55 -2.75
CA LEU A 108 0.31 6.79 -2.90
C LEU A 108 -0.56 7.82 -3.58
N SER A 109 -0.56 9.04 -3.08
CA SER A 109 -1.24 10.18 -3.72
C SER A 109 -0.51 11.48 -3.47
N ALA A 110 -0.78 12.50 -4.29
CA ALA A 110 -0.28 13.84 -4.06
C ALA A 110 -1.26 14.63 -3.18
N LEU A 111 -0.75 15.35 -2.18
CA LEU A 111 -1.60 16.11 -1.24
C LEU A 111 -2.49 17.15 -1.94
N ASP A 112 -1.95 17.82 -2.97
CA ASP A 112 -2.64 18.84 -3.75
C ASP A 112 -3.51 18.24 -4.89
N GLN A 113 -3.36 16.95 -5.17
CA GLN A 113 -4.10 16.21 -6.18
C GLN A 113 -4.48 14.82 -5.66
N PRO A 114 -5.37 14.70 -4.65
CA PRO A 114 -5.67 13.44 -3.98
C PRO A 114 -6.35 12.40 -4.89
N HIS A 115 -6.85 12.82 -6.06
CA HIS A 115 -7.39 11.93 -7.09
C HIS A 115 -6.31 11.33 -8.01
N SER A 116 -5.08 11.85 -7.94
CA SER A 116 -3.91 11.34 -8.66
C SER A 116 -3.11 10.48 -7.70
N GLY A 117 -3.00 9.20 -8.02
CA GLY A 117 -2.34 8.23 -7.15
C GLY A 117 -2.01 6.91 -7.83
N THR A 118 -1.37 6.04 -7.09
CA THR A 118 -1.06 4.67 -7.51
C THR A 118 -1.03 3.74 -6.30
N VAL A 119 -1.07 2.44 -6.55
CA VAL A 119 -0.88 1.41 -5.54
C VAL A 119 0.38 0.64 -5.88
N VAL A 120 1.23 0.43 -4.89
CA VAL A 120 2.48 -0.34 -5.01
C VAL A 120 2.54 -1.42 -3.94
N SER A 121 3.12 -2.56 -4.29
CA SER A 121 3.36 -3.65 -3.35
C SER A 121 4.51 -4.53 -3.84
N ARG A 122 4.93 -5.50 -3.03
CA ARG A 122 5.94 -6.50 -3.41
C ARG A 122 5.50 -7.46 -4.52
N ALA A 123 4.19 -7.62 -4.68
CA ALA A 123 3.62 -8.45 -5.73
C ALA A 123 3.66 -7.75 -7.10
N LEU A 124 3.68 -6.41 -7.10
CA LEU A 124 3.80 -5.65 -8.34
C LEU A 124 5.24 -5.66 -8.86
N THR A 125 5.38 -5.60 -10.18
CA THR A 125 6.67 -5.66 -10.86
C THR A 125 7.12 -4.24 -11.23
N PRO A 126 8.18 -3.71 -10.60
CA PRO A 126 8.77 -2.45 -11.02
C PRO A 126 9.35 -2.56 -12.43
N GLN A 127 9.60 -1.41 -13.06
CA GLN A 127 10.28 -1.39 -14.36
C GLN A 127 11.64 -2.09 -14.26
N THR A 128 11.95 -3.03 -15.14
CA THR A 128 13.23 -3.74 -15.06
C THR A 128 14.39 -2.87 -15.55
N GLY A 129 14.12 -1.96 -16.50
CA GLY A 129 15.12 -1.17 -17.20
C GLY A 129 15.89 -1.99 -18.26
N PRO A 130 16.74 -1.37 -19.09
CA PRO A 130 16.99 0.07 -19.15
C PRO A 130 15.86 0.90 -19.75
N ASP A 131 15.04 0.27 -20.58
CA ASP A 131 13.89 0.91 -21.20
C ASP A 131 12.67 0.78 -20.30
N MET A 132 11.86 1.83 -20.26
CA MET A 132 10.55 1.77 -19.62
C MET A 132 9.55 1.17 -20.61
N THR A 133 8.84 0.14 -20.17
CA THR A 133 7.74 -0.46 -20.95
C THR A 133 6.42 -0.27 -20.23
N HIS A 134 5.40 0.16 -20.96
CA HIS A 134 4.03 0.31 -20.44
C HIS A 134 3.02 -0.25 -21.45
N SER A 135 1.73 -0.13 -21.15
CA SER A 135 0.67 -0.71 -21.97
C SER A 135 0.61 -0.22 -23.42
N GLN A 136 1.27 0.90 -23.77
CA GLN A 136 1.33 1.43 -25.14
C GLN A 136 2.71 1.29 -25.81
N GLY A 137 3.65 0.57 -25.18
CA GLY A 137 4.98 0.30 -25.73
C GLY A 137 6.12 0.86 -24.89
N THR A 138 7.19 1.30 -25.57
CA THR A 138 8.41 1.82 -24.92
C THR A 138 8.27 3.32 -24.64
N ALA A 139 8.50 3.76 -23.41
CA ALA A 139 8.38 5.16 -22.99
C ALA A 139 9.59 5.68 -22.22
N GLY A 140 10.69 5.85 -22.93
CA GLY A 140 11.91 6.45 -22.39
C GLY A 140 12.80 5.42 -21.69
N GLN A 141 13.87 5.94 -21.09
CA GLN A 141 14.96 5.14 -20.56
C GLN A 141 15.18 5.49 -19.09
N ILE A 142 14.97 4.50 -18.22
CA ILE A 142 15.20 4.61 -16.78
C ILE A 142 16.61 4.19 -16.37
N GLY A 143 17.45 3.74 -17.33
CA GLY A 143 18.81 3.31 -17.07
C GLY A 143 18.92 1.93 -16.41
N VAL A 144 20.15 1.49 -16.16
CA VAL A 144 20.47 0.13 -15.74
C VAL A 144 20.50 0.02 -14.22
N LYS A 145 19.49 -0.63 -13.63
CA LYS A 145 19.37 -0.81 -12.16
C LYS A 145 20.54 -1.57 -11.52
N SER A 146 21.10 -2.55 -12.21
CA SER A 146 22.25 -3.32 -11.70
C SER A 146 23.54 -2.52 -11.59
N THR A 147 23.56 -1.30 -12.13
CA THR A 147 24.72 -0.37 -12.07
C THR A 147 24.48 0.81 -11.14
N ILE A 148 23.35 0.86 -10.42
CA ILE A 148 23.13 1.83 -9.35
C ILE A 148 24.24 1.65 -8.29
N PRO A 149 24.95 2.72 -7.89
CA PRO A 149 25.95 2.62 -6.84
C PRO A 149 25.32 2.40 -5.46
N GLY A 150 25.93 1.56 -4.63
CA GLY A 150 25.55 1.39 -3.23
C GLY A 150 24.43 0.37 -3.01
N TRP A 151 23.65 0.56 -1.94
CA TRP A 151 22.73 -0.45 -1.44
C TRP A 151 21.59 -0.81 -2.41
N SER A 152 21.05 0.18 -3.12
CA SER A 152 19.93 0.00 -4.04
C SER A 152 20.30 -0.75 -5.33
N GLN A 153 21.58 -1.14 -5.50
CA GLN A 153 22.02 -1.89 -6.68
C GLN A 153 21.11 -3.08 -6.98
N GLY A 154 20.56 -3.11 -8.20
CA GLY A 154 19.74 -4.21 -8.70
C GLY A 154 18.42 -4.45 -7.96
N TRP A 155 17.87 -3.43 -7.27
CA TRP A 155 16.57 -3.56 -6.61
C TRP A 155 15.49 -4.07 -7.58
N SER A 156 14.61 -4.93 -7.08
CA SER A 156 13.67 -5.67 -7.94
C SER A 156 12.21 -5.60 -7.44
N LYS A 157 11.98 -5.04 -6.26
CA LYS A 157 10.66 -4.89 -5.64
C LYS A 157 10.43 -3.44 -5.26
N TYR A 158 9.17 -2.99 -5.34
CA TYR A 158 8.83 -1.65 -4.83
C TYR A 158 9.08 -1.53 -3.33
N ILE A 159 8.83 -2.59 -2.56
CA ILE A 159 8.99 -2.58 -1.11
C ILE A 159 10.01 -3.65 -0.71
N GLU A 160 11.12 -3.26 -0.08
CA GLU A 160 12.17 -4.19 0.38
C GLU A 160 12.54 -3.86 1.82
N LYS A 161 12.85 -4.87 2.62
CA LYS A 161 13.41 -4.61 3.95
C LYS A 161 14.77 -3.92 3.80
N PHE A 162 15.13 -3.12 4.79
CA PHE A 162 16.36 -2.34 4.80
C PHE A 162 17.11 -2.52 6.13
N PRO A 163 18.44 -2.76 6.09
CA PRO A 163 19.29 -2.92 4.91
C PRO A 163 19.29 -4.36 4.34
N ASP A 164 18.56 -5.29 4.94
CA ASP A 164 18.47 -6.67 4.44
C ASP A 164 17.35 -6.79 3.39
N LYS A 165 17.67 -7.18 2.15
CA LYS A 165 16.67 -7.37 1.08
C LYS A 165 15.98 -8.74 1.10
N THR A 166 16.44 -9.68 1.94
CA THR A 166 16.02 -11.09 1.89
C THR A 166 14.80 -11.38 2.77
N SER A 167 14.76 -10.81 3.98
CA SER A 167 13.61 -10.96 4.87
C SER A 167 12.45 -10.05 4.46
N THR A 168 11.24 -10.56 4.61
CA THR A 168 10.01 -9.80 4.41
C THR A 168 9.34 -9.39 5.71
N THR A 169 9.85 -9.85 6.86
CA THR A 169 9.35 -9.43 8.17
C THR A 169 10.11 -8.20 8.68
N VAL A 170 9.38 -7.16 9.10
CA VAL A 170 9.90 -5.95 9.73
C VAL A 170 9.34 -5.84 11.15
N LYS A 171 10.22 -5.75 12.13
CA LYS A 171 9.92 -5.61 13.56
C LYS A 171 10.12 -4.16 14.02
N PRO A 172 9.61 -3.76 15.21
CA PRO A 172 9.95 -2.49 15.81
C PRO A 172 11.46 -2.22 15.85
N GLY A 173 11.87 -1.03 15.43
CA GLY A 173 13.26 -0.61 15.27
C GLY A 173 13.89 -0.96 13.91
N GLU A 174 13.28 -1.84 13.13
CA GLU A 174 13.74 -2.17 11.78
C GLU A 174 13.12 -1.25 10.73
N ARG A 175 13.65 -1.32 9.51
CA ARG A 175 13.29 -0.45 8.40
C ARG A 175 12.95 -1.24 7.15
N PHE A 176 12.19 -0.59 6.28
CA PHE A 176 11.99 -1.00 4.90
C PHE A 176 12.03 0.24 4.01
N VAL A 177 12.16 0.02 2.72
CA VAL A 177 12.17 1.09 1.72
C VAL A 177 11.01 0.94 0.75
N LEU A 178 10.56 2.07 0.22
CA LEU A 178 9.76 2.17 -0.99
C LEU A 178 10.63 2.71 -2.13
N HIS A 179 10.92 1.91 -3.13
CA HIS A 179 11.59 2.34 -4.36
C HIS A 179 10.63 3.04 -5.32
N ALA A 180 11.14 4.00 -6.10
CA ALA A 180 10.44 4.61 -7.24
C ALA A 180 11.09 4.17 -8.56
N ASP A 181 10.33 4.17 -9.66
CA ASP A 181 10.85 3.67 -10.94
C ASP A 181 11.86 4.61 -11.59
N TYR A 182 11.58 5.92 -11.57
CA TYR A 182 12.45 6.92 -12.17
C TYR A 182 12.16 8.33 -11.67
N ALA A 183 13.10 9.22 -12.00
CA ALA A 183 12.88 10.66 -12.01
C ALA A 183 13.22 11.24 -13.38
N ASN A 184 12.67 12.40 -13.70
CA ASN A 184 12.87 13.06 -14.99
C ASN A 184 13.40 14.49 -14.85
N ASN A 185 13.64 15.15 -16.00
CA ASN A 185 14.16 16.50 -16.06
C ASN A 185 13.15 17.61 -15.71
N ALA A 186 11.90 17.25 -15.40
CA ALA A 186 10.90 18.19 -14.89
C ALA A 186 10.83 18.20 -13.35
N GLY A 187 11.82 17.60 -12.67
CA GLY A 187 11.85 17.51 -11.21
C GLY A 187 10.77 16.58 -10.66
N GLN A 188 10.33 15.58 -11.44
CA GLN A 188 9.31 14.62 -11.03
C GLN A 188 9.93 13.28 -10.67
N VAL A 189 9.40 12.64 -9.63
CA VAL A 189 9.59 11.23 -9.28
C VAL A 189 8.33 10.48 -9.67
N ALA A 190 8.47 9.23 -10.13
CA ALA A 190 7.34 8.46 -10.62
C ALA A 190 7.33 7.01 -10.15
N TRP A 191 6.11 6.50 -10.01
CA TRP A 191 5.80 5.08 -9.83
C TRP A 191 4.89 4.63 -10.97
N HIS A 192 5.28 3.56 -11.64
CA HIS A 192 4.51 3.01 -12.73
C HIS A 192 3.32 2.21 -12.17
N GLN A 193 2.12 2.68 -12.51
CA GLN A 193 0.91 1.92 -12.23
C GLN A 193 0.91 0.66 -13.09
N GLN A 194 0.89 -0.51 -12.47
CA GLN A 194 0.83 -1.77 -13.20
C GLN A 194 -0.46 -1.82 -14.02
N ALA A 195 -0.32 -2.05 -15.34
CA ALA A 195 -1.37 -1.94 -16.37
C ALA A 195 -1.87 -0.52 -16.73
N GLY A 196 -1.34 0.53 -16.11
CA GLY A 196 -1.62 1.92 -16.46
C GLY A 196 -0.89 2.39 -17.72
N ALA A 197 -1.53 3.27 -18.50
CA ALA A 197 -0.87 3.93 -19.63
C ALA A 197 0.13 4.99 -19.16
N TYR A 198 -0.16 5.66 -18.04
CA TYR A 198 0.63 6.73 -17.47
C TYR A 198 1.06 6.37 -16.04
N PRO A 199 2.27 6.75 -15.63
CA PRO A 199 2.70 6.57 -14.25
C PRO A 199 2.12 7.68 -13.36
N PHE A 200 2.08 7.41 -12.06
CA PHE A 200 1.83 8.43 -11.06
C PHE A 200 3.12 9.24 -10.85
N PHE A 201 3.01 10.57 -10.92
CA PHE A 201 4.14 11.48 -10.74
C PHE A 201 3.90 12.39 -9.54
N ILE A 202 5.00 12.76 -8.89
CA ILE A 202 5.03 13.83 -7.91
C ILE A 202 6.28 14.68 -8.11
N LYS A 203 6.14 16.01 -8.01
CA LYS A 203 7.24 16.97 -8.19
C LYS A 203 7.99 17.21 -6.89
N GLN A 204 9.27 17.57 -7.00
CA GLN A 204 10.02 18.15 -5.88
C GLN A 204 9.26 19.32 -5.25
N GLY A 205 9.32 19.41 -3.92
CA GLY A 205 8.57 20.37 -3.12
C GLY A 205 7.11 20.00 -2.86
N GLN A 206 6.51 19.07 -3.62
CA GLN A 206 5.16 18.56 -3.31
C GLN A 206 5.20 17.55 -2.15
N VAL A 207 4.02 17.29 -1.58
CA VAL A 207 3.86 16.36 -0.44
C VAL A 207 3.23 15.07 -0.94
N LEU A 208 3.97 13.97 -0.82
CA LEU A 208 3.48 12.62 -1.02
C LEU A 208 2.69 12.20 0.22
N VAL A 209 1.47 11.72 0.01
CA VAL A 209 0.66 11.08 1.03
C VAL A 209 0.75 9.57 0.81
N TYR A 210 0.98 8.82 1.88
CA TYR A 210 0.98 7.37 1.85
C TYR A 210 -0.05 6.80 2.82
N ASP A 211 -0.70 5.72 2.39
CA ASP A 211 -1.49 4.83 3.24
C ASP A 211 -0.92 3.41 3.09
N LEU A 212 -0.29 2.90 4.14
CA LEU A 212 0.13 1.51 4.24
C LEU A 212 -1.07 0.69 4.68
N MET A 213 -1.49 -0.25 3.85
CA MET A 213 -2.70 -1.04 4.06
C MET A 213 -2.37 -2.54 4.12
N ASP A 214 -3.10 -3.24 4.96
CA ASP A 214 -3.07 -4.70 5.00
C ASP A 214 -3.91 -5.27 3.85
N LYS A 215 -3.30 -6.13 3.02
CA LYS A 215 -3.95 -6.63 1.80
C LYS A 215 -5.13 -7.55 2.09
N ASN A 216 -5.10 -8.28 3.20
CA ASN A 216 -6.15 -9.25 3.54
C ASN A 216 -7.41 -8.53 4.04
N THR A 217 -7.23 -7.55 4.91
CA THR A 217 -8.32 -6.86 5.61
C THR A 217 -8.73 -5.55 4.96
N GLN A 218 -7.90 -5.03 4.04
CA GLN A 218 -8.08 -3.73 3.38
C GLN A 218 -8.16 -2.56 4.37
N LYS A 219 -7.62 -2.75 5.59
CA LYS A 219 -7.55 -1.71 6.61
C LYS A 219 -6.17 -1.04 6.57
N THR A 220 -6.18 0.26 6.78
CA THR A 220 -4.96 1.05 6.98
C THR A 220 -4.24 0.59 8.24
N ILE A 221 -2.97 0.24 8.08
CA ILE A 221 -2.01 -0.02 9.17
C ILE A 221 -1.44 1.32 9.65
N SER A 222 -0.98 2.15 8.72
CA SER A 222 -0.35 3.43 9.04
C SER A 222 -0.44 4.38 7.85
N SER A 223 -0.65 5.67 8.12
CA SER A 223 -0.69 6.71 7.10
C SER A 223 0.24 7.86 7.48
N GLY A 224 0.69 8.60 6.47
CA GLY A 224 1.51 9.77 6.73
C GLY A 224 1.80 10.56 5.47
N LYS A 225 2.74 11.49 5.64
CA LYS A 225 3.13 12.45 4.61
C LYS A 225 4.64 12.53 4.55
N VAL A 226 5.19 12.70 3.36
CA VAL A 226 6.61 12.95 3.13
C VAL A 226 6.76 14.00 2.04
N VAL A 227 7.57 15.03 2.30
CA VAL A 227 7.88 16.06 1.30
C VAL A 227 8.87 15.46 0.30
N VAL A 228 8.62 15.64 -0.99
CA VAL A 228 9.59 15.29 -2.03
C VAL A 228 10.75 16.27 -1.94
N PRO A 229 11.98 15.82 -1.66
CA PRO A 229 13.11 16.72 -1.53
C PRO A 229 13.45 17.37 -2.88
N GLU A 230 14.07 18.53 -2.82
CA GLU A 230 14.72 19.13 -4.00
C GLU A 230 15.88 18.24 -4.45
N PHE A 231 16.00 18.04 -5.77
CA PHE A 231 17.11 17.30 -6.35
C PHE A 231 17.61 17.96 -7.63
N SER A 232 18.87 17.73 -7.95
CA SER A 232 19.49 18.24 -9.18
C SER A 232 19.41 17.21 -10.30
N VAL A 233 19.18 17.70 -11.52
CA VAL A 233 19.21 16.87 -12.73
C VAL A 233 20.52 17.13 -13.45
N ARG A 234 21.33 16.09 -13.62
CA ARG A 234 22.58 16.18 -14.39
C ARG A 234 22.25 16.15 -15.88
N THR A 235 22.60 17.22 -16.57
CA THR A 235 22.64 17.26 -18.03
C THR A 235 24.02 16.75 -18.50
N SER A 236 24.02 15.79 -19.42
CA SER A 236 25.23 15.32 -20.11
C SER A 236 25.35 15.99 -21.46
#